data_AF-A0A239X499-F1
#
_entry.id   AF-A0A239X499-F1
#
_cell.length_a   1.000
_cell.length_b   1.000
_cell.length_c   1.000
_cell.angle_alpha   90.00
_cell.angle_beta   90.00
_cell.angle_gamma   90.00
#
_symmetry.space_group_name_H-M   'P 1'
#
loop_
_entity.id
_entity.type
_entity.pdbx_description
1 polymer ?
#
loop_
_entity_poly.entity_id
_entity_poly.type
_entity_poly.pdbx_seq_one_letter_code
_entity_poly.pdbx_strand_id
1 'polypeptide(L)'
;MKEFEEKSVKFIVRSKENRKFEEVESYLTSQGSERWDDWRVLKDSKVKLYTGIPVQNKRGNVHHREEKVETDFRLVVIRNEKTKKEFWFLTNEFELSSKEIADYYRKRWDIEVFFRFLKQELNLSHLVSLNKNGIEVMVYMTMIASML
;
A
#
# COMPACT_ATOMS: atom_id res chain seq x y z
N MET A 1 -11.44 -9.18 10.15
CA MET A 1 -10.26 -8.29 10.30
C MET A 1 -9.28 -8.73 11.40
N LYS A 2 -9.42 -9.93 12.01
CA LYS A 2 -8.39 -10.48 12.93
C LYS A 2 -7.05 -10.85 12.25
N GLU A 3 -6.97 -10.69 10.92
CA GLU A 3 -5.83 -11.10 10.09
C GLU A 3 -4.71 -10.04 9.98
N PHE A 4 -4.81 -8.91 10.71
CA PHE A 4 -3.82 -7.83 10.67
C PHE A 4 -3.06 -7.64 12.01
N GLU A 5 -2.97 -8.70 12.82
CA GLU A 5 -2.21 -8.72 14.08
C GLU A 5 -0.69 -8.64 13.86
N GLU A 6 0.10 -8.52 14.91
CA GLU A 6 1.57 -8.35 14.85
C GLU A 6 2.29 -9.51 14.11
N LYS A 7 1.68 -10.70 14.09
CA LYS A 7 2.15 -11.89 13.33
C LYS A 7 1.64 -11.95 11.88
N SER A 8 0.85 -10.98 11.44
CA SER A 8 0.34 -10.90 10.08
C SER A 8 1.39 -10.40 9.10
N VAL A 9 1.14 -10.60 7.81
CA VAL A 9 1.97 -10.03 6.74
C VAL A 9 1.98 -8.51 6.88
N LYS A 10 3.19 -7.95 6.95
CA LYS A 10 3.39 -6.49 6.96
C LYS A 10 3.04 -5.92 5.59
N PHE A 11 2.32 -4.81 5.57
CA PHE A 11 1.93 -4.15 4.34
C PHE A 11 2.18 -2.66 4.41
N ILE A 12 2.54 -2.06 3.27
CA ILE A 12 2.59 -0.60 3.11
C ILE A 12 1.75 -0.28 1.87
N VAL A 13 0.65 0.45 2.06
CA VAL A 13 -0.26 0.80 0.97
C VAL A 13 -0.51 2.29 0.89
N ARG A 14 -0.92 2.72 -0.30
CA ARG A 14 -1.38 4.08 -0.50
C ARG A 14 -2.76 4.28 0.09
N SER A 15 -2.89 5.26 0.99
CA SER A 15 -4.21 5.74 1.41
C SER A 15 -4.68 6.92 0.55
N LYS A 16 -6.00 7.07 0.46
CA LYS A 16 -6.63 8.30 -0.02
C LYS A 16 -6.52 9.38 1.05
N GLU A 17 -6.40 10.63 0.61
CA GLU A 17 -6.24 11.82 1.47
C GLU A 17 -7.48 12.07 2.34
N ASN A 18 -8.66 11.74 1.84
CA ASN A 18 -9.94 11.94 2.51
C ASN A 18 -10.44 10.71 3.28
N ARG A 19 -9.56 9.73 3.57
CA ARG A 19 -9.96 8.55 4.36
C ARG A 19 -10.29 8.99 5.78
N LYS A 20 -11.44 8.58 6.30
CA LYS A 20 -11.81 8.82 7.70
C LYS A 20 -10.97 7.95 8.63
N PHE A 21 -10.33 8.58 9.62
CA PHE A 21 -9.57 7.91 10.66
C PHE A 21 -9.66 8.70 11.96
N GLU A 22 -9.32 8.05 13.06
CA GLU A 22 -9.13 8.68 14.36
C GLU A 22 -7.66 8.51 14.76
N GLU A 23 -7.03 9.62 15.14
CA GLU A 23 -5.66 9.60 15.63
C GLU A 23 -5.64 9.21 17.11
N VAL A 24 -4.86 8.16 17.41
CA VAL A 24 -4.71 7.62 18.76
C VAL A 24 -3.45 8.17 19.42
N GLU A 25 -2.35 8.23 18.66
CA GLU A 25 -1.04 8.64 19.16
C GLU A 25 -0.21 9.25 18.02
N SER A 26 0.51 10.34 18.29
CA SER A 26 1.42 10.97 17.31
C SER A 26 2.86 10.58 17.62
N TYR A 27 3.58 10.13 16.59
CA TYR A 27 5.01 9.80 16.65
C TYR A 27 5.92 10.98 16.25
N LEU A 28 5.35 12.06 15.72
CA LEU A 28 6.10 13.29 15.45
C LEU A 28 6.48 14.00 16.76
N THR A 29 7.79 14.15 17.00
CA THR A 29 8.31 14.94 18.12
C THR A 29 8.20 16.45 17.81
N SER A 30 7.96 17.26 18.84
CA SER A 30 7.80 18.72 18.75
C SER A 30 9.02 19.48 18.18
N GLN A 31 10.18 18.83 18.03
CA GLN A 31 11.44 19.46 17.60
C GLN A 31 11.70 19.47 16.09
N GLY A 32 10.78 18.95 15.28
CA GLY A 32 10.83 19.15 13.83
C GLY A 32 10.37 17.92 13.07
N SER A 33 9.53 18.15 12.06
CA SER A 33 9.21 17.16 11.04
C SER A 33 10.50 16.57 10.48
N GLU A 34 10.67 15.25 10.54
CA GLU A 34 11.74 14.53 9.86
C GLU A 34 11.78 14.94 8.37
N ARG A 35 12.99 15.15 7.85
CA ARG A 35 13.23 15.55 6.45
C ARG A 35 14.36 14.73 5.87
N TRP A 36 14.21 14.35 4.62
CA TRP A 36 15.27 13.77 3.81
C TRP A 36 15.12 14.25 2.37
N ASP A 37 16.23 14.64 1.74
CA ASP A 37 16.23 15.18 0.38
C ASP A 37 15.17 16.30 0.19
N ASP A 38 14.26 16.13 -0.76
CA ASP A 38 13.12 17.02 -1.02
C ASP A 38 11.84 16.61 -0.28
N TRP A 39 11.91 15.70 0.69
CA TRP A 39 10.78 15.13 1.41
C TRP A 39 10.70 15.61 2.85
N ARG A 40 9.48 15.88 3.29
CA ARG A 40 9.16 16.27 4.67
C ARG A 40 8.02 15.42 5.20
N VAL A 41 8.15 14.91 6.42
CA VAL A 41 7.04 14.23 7.11
C VAL A 41 6.07 15.28 7.64
N LEU A 42 4.82 15.19 7.22
CA LEU A 42 3.72 16.01 7.72
C LEU A 42 2.97 15.33 8.86
N LYS A 43 2.86 14.01 8.81
CA LYS A 43 2.17 13.20 9.82
C LYS A 43 2.85 11.85 9.97
N ASP A 44 2.97 11.40 11.21
CA ASP A 44 3.34 10.03 11.54
C ASP A 44 2.61 9.69 12.83
N SER A 45 1.56 8.88 12.72
CA SER A 45 0.62 8.67 13.81
C SER A 45 0.03 7.27 13.80
N LYS A 46 -0.24 6.75 14.99
CA LYS A 46 -1.11 5.61 15.21
C LYS A 46 -2.56 6.03 15.01
N VAL A 47 -3.30 5.30 14.19
CA VAL A 47 -4.68 5.62 13.82
C VAL A 47 -5.61 4.40 13.86
N LYS A 48 -6.88 4.64 14.16
CA LYS A 48 -7.98 3.68 13.92
C LYS A 48 -8.78 4.11 12.71
N LEU A 49 -9.11 3.15 11.86
CA LEU A 49 -9.88 3.39 10.63
C LEU A 49 -11.37 3.15 10.85
N TYR A 50 -12.17 3.70 9.94
CA TYR A 50 -13.61 3.43 9.86
C TYR A 50 -13.91 2.56 8.63
N THR A 51 -14.83 1.61 8.79
CA THR A 51 -15.34 0.75 7.71
C THR A 51 -16.85 0.92 7.57
N GLY A 52 -17.37 0.75 6.36
CA GLY A 52 -18.80 0.84 6.09
C GLY A 52 -19.46 -0.54 6.16
N ILE A 53 -20.35 -0.74 7.13
CA ILE A 53 -21.12 -1.97 7.27
C ILE A 53 -22.48 -1.80 6.59
N PRO A 54 -22.85 -2.70 5.67
CA PRO A 54 -24.17 -2.65 5.03
C PRO A 54 -25.26 -2.97 6.07
N VAL A 55 -26.20 -2.06 6.22
CA VAL A 55 -27.41 -2.18 7.05
C VAL A 55 -28.60 -2.21 6.11
N GLN A 56 -29.36 -3.31 6.17
CA GLN A 56 -30.59 -3.46 5.40
C GLN A 56 -31.75 -2.76 6.13
N ASN A 57 -32.42 -1.84 5.44
CA ASN A 57 -33.67 -1.27 5.91
C ASN A 57 -34.83 -2.23 5.67
N LYS A 58 -35.93 -2.06 6.43
CA LYS A 58 -37.19 -2.81 6.27
C LYS A 58 -37.80 -2.73 4.85
N ARG A 59 -37.34 -1.79 4.01
CA ARG A 59 -37.75 -1.56 2.62
C ARG A 59 -36.79 -2.16 1.58
N GLY A 60 -35.77 -2.93 2.00
CA GLY A 60 -34.79 -3.56 1.10
C GLY A 60 -33.60 -2.67 0.68
N ASN A 61 -33.59 -1.39 1.05
CA ASN A 61 -32.47 -0.49 0.76
C ASN A 61 -31.28 -0.79 1.67
N VAL A 62 -30.07 -0.83 1.10
CA VAL A 62 -28.82 -0.97 1.84
C VAL A 62 -28.25 0.43 2.12
N HIS A 63 -28.04 0.76 3.38
CA HIS A 63 -27.27 1.93 3.79
C HIS A 63 -26.00 1.48 4.50
N HIS A 64 -24.90 2.21 4.34
CA HIS A 64 -23.66 1.88 5.02
C HIS A 64 -23.55 2.69 6.31
N ARG A 65 -23.47 2.00 7.45
CA ARG A 65 -23.14 2.61 8.73
C ARG A 65 -21.63 2.55 8.90
N GLU A 66 -21.03 3.66 9.32
CA GLU A 66 -19.62 3.66 9.67
C GLU A 66 -19.41 3.01 11.05
N GLU A 67 -18.50 2.04 11.11
CA GLU A 67 -18.04 1.41 12.34
C GLU A 67 -16.52 1.56 12.45
N LYS A 68 -16.04 1.81 13.65
CA LYS A 68 -14.61 1.91 13.93
C LYS A 68 -14.01 0.51 13.96
N VAL A 69 -12.92 0.33 13.23
CA VAL A 69 -12.13 -0.89 13.25
C VAL A 69 -11.31 -0.92 14.55
N GLU A 70 -11.33 -2.04 15.26
CA GLU A 70 -10.59 -2.15 16.53
C GLU A 70 -9.07 -2.15 16.34
N THR A 71 -8.60 -2.70 15.23
CA THR A 71 -7.18 -2.80 14.85
C THR A 71 -6.55 -1.42 14.67
N ASP A 72 -5.37 -1.26 15.25
CA ASP A 72 -4.53 -0.09 15.08
C ASP A 72 -3.70 -0.18 13.79
N PHE A 73 -3.58 0.95 13.11
CA PHE A 73 -2.71 1.13 11.95
C PHE A 73 -1.79 2.32 12.18
N ARG A 74 -0.75 2.45 11.36
CA ARG A 74 0.07 3.66 11.28
C ARG A 74 -0.22 4.41 9.99
N LEU A 75 -0.40 5.71 10.12
CA LEU A 75 -0.58 6.63 9.02
C LEU A 75 0.64 7.54 8.92
N VAL A 76 1.35 7.46 7.82
CA VAL A 76 2.48 8.32 7.49
C VAL A 76 2.09 9.22 6.32
N VAL A 77 2.22 10.53 6.48
CA VAL A 77 2.01 11.52 5.42
C VAL A 77 3.31 12.26 5.19
N ILE A 78 3.83 12.18 3.96
CA ILE A 78 5.02 12.91 3.53
C ILE A 78 4.65 13.92 2.44
N ARG A 79 5.43 14.98 2.28
CA ARG A 79 5.24 15.95 1.21
C ARG A 79 6.55 16.20 0.50
N ASN A 80 6.49 16.23 -0.82
CA ASN A 80 7.62 16.67 -1.62
C ASN A 80 7.65 18.21 -1.65
N GLU A 81 8.74 18.82 -1.18
CA GLU A 81 8.86 20.27 -1.06
C GLU A 81 8.98 20.99 -2.41
N LYS A 82 9.44 20.31 -3.48
CA LYS A 82 9.52 20.86 -4.84
C LYS A 82 8.18 20.84 -5.56
N THR A 83 7.55 19.66 -5.62
CA THR A 83 6.28 19.45 -6.36
C THR A 83 5.04 19.77 -5.54
N LYS A 84 5.20 19.99 -4.23
CA LYS A 84 4.13 20.18 -3.24
C LYS A 84 3.15 19.01 -3.12
N LYS A 85 3.40 17.87 -3.78
CA LYS A 85 2.54 16.68 -3.72
C LYS A 85 2.69 15.95 -2.39
N GLU A 86 1.56 15.49 -1.86
CA GLU A 86 1.50 14.75 -0.60
C GLU A 86 1.34 13.26 -0.83
N PHE A 87 1.97 12.50 0.04
CA PHE A 87 1.92 11.07 0.04
C PHE A 87 1.47 10.45 1.36
N TRP A 88 0.28 9.88 1.36
CA TRP A 88 -0.40 9.20 2.45
C TRP A 88 -0.18 7.69 2.36
N PHE A 89 0.47 7.12 3.37
CA PHE A 89 0.75 5.70 3.51
C PHE A 89 0.06 5.13 4.74
N LEU A 90 -0.58 3.98 4.56
CA LEU A 90 -1.19 3.21 5.63
C LEU A 90 -0.44 1.89 5.77
N THR A 91 -0.10 1.52 7.00
CA THR A 91 0.70 0.32 7.29
C THR A 91 0.36 -0.28 8.65
N ASN A 92 0.65 -1.57 8.83
CA ASN A 92 0.73 -2.26 10.14
C ASN A 92 2.19 -2.43 10.62
N GLU A 93 3.12 -1.69 10.00
CA GLU A 93 4.53 -1.63 10.35
C GLU A 93 4.83 -0.39 11.22
N PHE A 94 5.24 -0.63 12.46
CA PHE A 94 5.47 0.39 13.48
C PHE A 94 6.96 0.60 13.79
N GLU A 95 7.83 -0.32 13.38
CA GLU A 95 9.26 -0.27 13.72
C GLU A 95 10.07 0.56 12.71
N LEU A 96 9.64 0.59 11.46
CA LEU A 96 10.35 1.32 10.40
C LEU A 96 10.24 2.84 10.54
N SER A 97 11.23 3.56 10.05
CA SER A 97 11.15 5.02 9.91
C SER A 97 10.15 5.43 8.83
N SER A 98 9.64 6.67 8.92
CA SER A 98 8.79 7.26 7.88
C SER A 98 9.46 7.28 6.50
N LYS A 99 10.79 7.44 6.46
CA LYS A 99 11.60 7.34 5.24
C LYS A 99 11.58 5.94 4.65
N GLU A 100 11.87 4.92 5.45
CA GLU A 100 11.86 3.52 4.99
C GLU A 100 10.50 3.10 4.46
N ILE A 101 9.42 3.54 5.11
CA ILE A 101 8.05 3.29 4.63
C ILE A 101 7.85 3.85 3.22
N ALA A 102 8.30 5.09 2.98
CA ALA A 102 8.21 5.73 1.67
C ALA A 102 9.08 5.02 0.62
N ASP A 103 10.31 4.64 0.98
CA ASP A 103 11.26 3.94 0.11
C ASP A 103 10.76 2.53 -0.26
N TYR A 104 10.19 1.79 0.69
CA TYR A 104 9.58 0.48 0.40
C TYR A 104 8.36 0.60 -0.50
N TYR A 105 7.51 1.62 -0.30
CA TYR A 105 6.40 1.86 -1.22
C TYR A 105 6.89 2.22 -2.62
N ARG A 106 8.02 2.93 -2.75
CA ARG A 106 8.61 3.28 -4.05
C ARG A 106 8.99 2.04 -4.86
N LYS A 107 9.51 0.99 -4.23
CA LYS A 107 9.84 -0.29 -4.88
C LYS A 107 8.65 -0.99 -5.53
N ARG A 108 7.41 -0.61 -5.19
CA ARG A 108 6.21 -1.09 -5.91
C ARG A 108 6.24 -0.73 -7.39
N TRP A 109 6.90 0.36 -7.81
CA TRP A 109 7.01 0.70 -9.23
C TRP A 109 7.95 -0.25 -9.99
N ASP A 110 8.95 -0.81 -9.31
CA ASP A 110 9.93 -1.70 -9.94
C ASP A 110 9.25 -2.97 -10.48
N ILE A 111 8.20 -3.47 -9.81
CA ILE A 111 7.44 -4.63 -10.31
C ILE A 111 6.71 -4.32 -11.63
N GLU A 112 6.24 -3.08 -11.83
CA GLU A 112 5.60 -2.68 -13.08
C GLU A 112 6.62 -2.60 -14.21
N VAL A 113 7.84 -2.12 -13.91
CA VAL A 113 8.96 -2.13 -14.85
C VAL A 113 9.36 -3.56 -15.20
N PHE A 114 9.42 -4.46 -14.22
CA PHE A 114 9.69 -5.87 -14.44
C PHE A 114 8.64 -6.53 -15.34
N PHE A 115 7.34 -6.35 -15.07
CA PHE A 115 6.30 -6.88 -15.95
C PHE A 115 6.31 -6.26 -17.34
N ARG A 116 6.71 -4.99 -17.47
CA ARG A 116 6.93 -4.36 -18.78
C ARG A 116 8.08 -5.04 -19.52
N PHE A 117 9.19 -5.30 -18.84
CA PHE A 117 10.33 -6.04 -19.39
C PHE A 117 9.92 -7.45 -19.87
N LEU A 118 9.20 -8.23 -19.06
CA LEU A 118 8.72 -9.55 -19.47
C LEU A 118 7.85 -9.50 -20.73
N LYS A 119 6.98 -8.48 -20.84
CA LYS A 119 6.06 -8.34 -21.97
C LYS A 119 6.75 -7.84 -23.25
N GLN A 120 7.69 -6.90 -23.13
CA GLN A 120 8.31 -6.21 -24.25
C GLN A 120 9.58 -6.91 -24.74
N GLU A 121 10.50 -7.23 -23.84
CA GLU A 121 11.80 -7.80 -24.21
C GLU A 121 11.73 -9.32 -24.36
N LEU A 122 10.97 -9.99 -23.50
CA LEU A 122 10.82 -11.47 -23.52
C LEU A 122 9.57 -11.94 -24.28
N ASN A 123 8.82 -11.02 -24.90
CA ASN A 123 7.63 -11.32 -25.72
C ASN A 123 6.57 -12.20 -25.03
N LEU A 124 6.43 -12.12 -23.69
CA LEU A 124 5.46 -12.93 -22.94
C LEU A 124 4.01 -12.72 -23.39
N SER A 125 3.72 -11.62 -24.08
CA SER A 125 2.40 -11.31 -24.65
C SER A 125 2.01 -12.21 -25.82
N HIS A 126 2.97 -12.88 -26.47
CA HIS A 126 2.74 -13.77 -27.61
C HIS A 126 2.90 -15.23 -27.19
N LEU A 127 1.79 -15.86 -26.82
CA LEU A 127 1.76 -17.25 -26.38
C LEU A 127 1.90 -18.20 -27.57
N VAL A 128 2.85 -19.13 -27.49
CA VAL A 128 3.07 -20.19 -28.50
C VAL A 128 2.05 -21.33 -28.35
N SER A 129 1.48 -21.50 -27.16
CA SER A 129 0.42 -22.47 -26.86
C SER A 129 -0.70 -21.83 -26.05
N LEU A 130 -1.94 -22.24 -26.33
CA LEU A 130 -3.14 -21.82 -25.60
C LEU A 130 -3.62 -22.86 -24.58
N ASN A 131 -2.94 -24.00 -24.45
CA ASN A 131 -3.23 -24.97 -23.39
C ASN A 131 -2.68 -24.49 -22.04
N LYS A 132 -3.35 -24.83 -20.94
CA LYS A 132 -2.96 -24.40 -19.58
C LYS A 132 -1.48 -24.73 -19.28
N ASN A 133 -1.07 -25.97 -19.52
CA ASN A 133 0.29 -26.42 -19.21
C ASN A 133 1.35 -25.69 -20.03
N GLY A 134 1.08 -25.40 -21.31
CA GLY A 134 2.02 -24.67 -22.18
C GLY A 134 2.14 -23.21 -21.78
N ILE A 135 1.04 -22.59 -21.35
CA ILE A 135 1.08 -21.24 -20.77
C ILE A 135 1.92 -21.23 -19.49
N GLU A 136 1.69 -22.19 -18.58
CA GLU A 136 2.46 -22.30 -17.33
C GLU A 136 3.95 -22.48 -17.60
N VAL A 137 4.33 -23.40 -18.49
CA VAL A 137 5.74 -23.63 -18.87
C VAL A 137 6.36 -22.38 -19.47
N MET A 138 5.68 -21.69 -20.38
CA MET A 138 6.18 -20.44 -20.96
C MET A 138 6.40 -19.38 -19.89
N VAL A 139 5.42 -19.18 -19.01
CA VAL A 139 5.51 -18.20 -17.92
C VAL A 139 6.68 -18.52 -16.98
N TYR A 140 6.88 -19.78 -16.59
CA TYR A 140 8.02 -20.18 -15.78
C TYR A 140 9.36 -20.00 -16.49
N MET A 141 9.47 -20.40 -17.75
CA MET A 141 10.70 -20.24 -18.54
C MET A 141 11.06 -18.76 -18.73
N THR A 142 10.08 -17.91 -19.02
CA THR A 142 10.26 -16.47 -19.14
C THR A 142 10.71 -15.85 -17.81
N MET A 143 10.15 -16.29 -16.67
CA MET A 143 10.60 -15.84 -15.36
C MET A 143 12.05 -16.27 -15.06
N ILE A 144 12.41 -17.54 -15.31
CA ILE A 144 13.78 -18.03 -15.13
C ILE A 144 14.75 -17.25 -16.02
N ALA A 145 14.41 -17.06 -17.30
CA ALA A 145 15.23 -16.31 -18.25
C ALA A 145 15.40 -14.84 -17.84
N SER A 146 14.41 -14.23 -17.18
CA SER A 146 14.53 -12.86 -16.68
C SER A 146 15.48 -12.68 -15.49
N MET A 147 15.89 -13.78 -14.85
CA MET A 147 16.79 -13.78 -13.69
C MET A 147 18.24 -14.15 -14.03
N LEU A 148 18.49 -14.63 -15.25
CA LEU A 148 19.82 -14.99 -15.78
C LEU A 148 20.52 -13.76 -16.37
#